data_AF-A0A9E5JHE0-F1
#
_entry.id   AF-A0A9E5JHE0-F1
#
_cell.length_a   1.000
_cell.length_b   1.000
_cell.length_c   1.000
_cell.angle_alpha   90.00
_cell.angle_beta   90.00
_cell.angle_gamma   90.00
#
_symmetry.space_group_name_H-M   'P 1'
#
loop_
_entity.id
_entity.type
_entity.pdbx_description
1 polymer ?
#
loop_
_entity_poly.entity_id
_entity_poly.type
_entity_poly.pdbx_seq_one_letter_code
_entity_poly.pdbx_strand_id
1 'polypeptide(L)'
;FLAPDRLPVVRRMILASTAAEESAALEELRVVQKEDFAAILRAMSGLPVTVRLLDPPLHEFLPRVDELEIKAATGGLSAEEQQLLKAAHAWAEVNPMLGTRGVRLGVIKPGLYAMQVRALMEAADQVAGEGYEPIVEVMIPLTVTDDELALARGWVEGVLADFAARPRTTASGKKAKRPQVTIGTMIETPRAALRADELAAHADFFSFGTNDLTQMTFGFSRDDVESRMMPAYLEAGLLKRNPFETIDQTGVGELVEIAAKRGRKAKRKLKLGVCGEHGGDPESIGLFYRAGLDYVSCSPYRIPIARLAAAQAIIGGAKSETK
;
A
#
# COMPACT_ATOMS: atom_id res chain seq x y z
N PHE A 1 -11.18 -5.61 -3.98
CA PHE A 1 -11.16 -6.90 -3.26
C PHE A 1 -12.42 -7.18 -2.45
N LEU A 2 -12.90 -6.24 -1.62
CA LEU A 2 -14.09 -6.45 -0.76
C LEU A 2 -15.45 -6.20 -1.43
N ALA A 3 -15.48 -5.72 -2.68
CA ALA A 3 -16.74 -5.51 -3.38
C ALA A 3 -17.51 -6.83 -3.55
N PRO A 4 -18.86 -6.83 -3.51
CA PRO A 4 -19.68 -8.05 -3.42
C PRO A 4 -19.43 -9.08 -4.53
N ASP A 5 -19.09 -8.61 -5.73
CA ASP A 5 -18.78 -9.41 -6.90
C ASP A 5 -17.32 -9.91 -6.93
N ARG A 6 -16.45 -9.35 -6.10
CA ARG A 6 -15.01 -9.63 -6.01
C ARG A 6 -14.69 -10.59 -4.89
N LEU A 7 -15.40 -10.46 -3.77
CA LEU A 7 -15.18 -11.24 -2.55
C LEU A 7 -15.25 -12.76 -2.79
N PRO A 8 -16.20 -13.30 -3.59
CA PRO A 8 -16.24 -14.74 -3.88
C PRO A 8 -14.97 -15.25 -4.60
N VAL A 9 -14.38 -14.44 -5.48
CA VAL A 9 -13.15 -14.79 -6.21
C VAL A 9 -11.97 -14.89 -5.24
N VAL A 10 -11.86 -13.93 -4.32
CA VAL A 10 -10.80 -13.94 -3.28
C VAL A 10 -10.99 -15.13 -2.35
N ARG A 11 -12.22 -15.46 -1.95
CA ARG A 11 -12.51 -16.64 -1.12
C ARG A 11 -12.12 -17.94 -1.82
N ARG A 12 -12.38 -18.10 -3.12
CA ARG A 12 -11.91 -19.26 -3.89
C ARG A 12 -10.40 -19.41 -3.85
N MET A 13 -9.65 -18.31 -3.98
CA MET A 13 -8.19 -18.32 -3.84
C MET A 13 -7.75 -18.75 -2.44
N ILE A 14 -8.45 -18.31 -1.40
CA ILE A 14 -8.13 -18.68 0.00
C ILE A 14 -8.42 -20.16 0.26
N LEU A 15 -9.51 -20.69 -0.31
CA LEU A 15 -9.96 -22.08 -0.15
C LEU A 15 -9.22 -23.07 -1.06
N ALA A 16 -8.47 -22.60 -2.05
CA ALA A 16 -7.75 -23.45 -2.98
C ALA A 16 -6.80 -24.41 -2.25
N SER A 17 -6.94 -25.70 -2.57
CA SER A 17 -6.20 -26.80 -1.92
C SER A 17 -5.08 -27.35 -2.80
N THR A 18 -5.09 -27.00 -4.08
CA THR A 18 -4.08 -27.39 -5.06
C THR A 18 -3.51 -26.17 -5.80
N ALA A 19 -2.28 -26.29 -6.31
CA ALA A 19 -1.65 -25.24 -7.10
C ALA A 19 -2.45 -24.88 -8.37
N ALA A 20 -3.19 -25.85 -8.94
CA ALA A 20 -4.05 -25.63 -10.10
C ALA A 20 -5.28 -24.79 -9.74
N GLU A 21 -5.96 -25.11 -8.64
CA GLU A 21 -7.09 -24.33 -8.11
C GLU A 21 -6.66 -22.90 -7.76
N GLU A 22 -5.50 -22.76 -7.12
CA GLU A 22 -4.96 -21.46 -6.74
C GLU A 22 -4.62 -20.63 -7.98
N SER A 23 -3.99 -21.23 -8.98
CA SER A 23 -3.69 -20.56 -10.26
C SER A 23 -4.96 -20.13 -10.99
N ALA A 24 -6.00 -20.96 -11.01
CA ALA A 24 -7.29 -20.62 -11.62
C ALA A 24 -7.98 -19.45 -10.90
N ALA A 25 -8.00 -19.47 -9.56
CA ALA A 25 -8.58 -18.39 -8.76
C ALA A 25 -7.80 -17.07 -8.92
N LEU A 26 -6.47 -17.13 -8.98
CA LEU A 26 -5.62 -15.98 -9.27
C LEU A 26 -5.91 -15.40 -10.66
N GLU A 27 -6.14 -16.24 -11.67
CA GLU A 27 -6.47 -15.78 -13.03
C GLU A 27 -7.83 -15.07 -13.10
N GLU A 28 -8.85 -15.60 -12.42
CA GLU A 28 -10.15 -14.91 -12.30
C GLU A 28 -9.99 -13.54 -11.62
N LEU A 29 -9.19 -13.48 -10.55
CA LEU A 29 -8.91 -12.24 -9.83
C LEU A 29 -8.13 -11.23 -10.68
N ARG A 30 -7.26 -11.72 -11.57
CA ARG A 30 -6.49 -10.91 -12.51
C ARG A 30 -7.37 -10.19 -13.52
N VAL A 31 -8.27 -10.92 -14.18
CA VAL A 31 -9.21 -10.37 -15.19
C VAL A 31 -10.01 -9.22 -14.60
N VAL A 32 -10.47 -9.44 -13.39
CA VAL A 32 -11.28 -8.53 -12.63
C VAL A 32 -10.52 -7.26 -12.21
N GLN A 33 -9.30 -7.40 -11.67
CA GLN A 33 -8.46 -6.25 -11.30
C GLN A 33 -8.01 -5.42 -12.51
N LYS A 34 -7.76 -6.07 -13.65
CA LYS A 34 -7.32 -5.41 -14.88
C LYS A 34 -8.30 -4.30 -15.28
N GLU A 35 -9.61 -4.56 -15.25
CA GLU A 35 -10.61 -3.57 -15.65
C GLU A 35 -10.65 -2.37 -14.68
N ASP A 36 -10.51 -2.62 -13.37
CA ASP A 36 -10.43 -1.56 -12.35
C ASP A 36 -9.18 -0.68 -12.57
N PHE A 37 -8.02 -1.32 -12.82
CA PHE A 37 -6.78 -0.59 -13.12
C PHE A 37 -6.89 0.20 -14.41
N ALA A 38 -7.53 -0.33 -15.45
CA ALA A 38 -7.69 0.37 -16.72
C ALA A 38 -8.53 1.64 -16.54
N ALA A 39 -9.61 1.58 -15.74
CA ALA A 39 -10.42 2.75 -15.41
C ALA A 39 -9.61 3.83 -14.68
N ILE A 40 -8.82 3.46 -13.67
CA ILE A 40 -7.98 4.39 -12.90
C ILE A 40 -6.91 5.02 -13.78
N LEU A 41 -6.20 4.21 -14.58
CA LEU A 41 -5.12 4.68 -15.44
C LEU A 41 -5.62 5.61 -16.56
N ARG A 42 -6.83 5.39 -17.09
CA ARG A 42 -7.45 6.35 -18.03
C ARG A 42 -7.72 7.68 -17.37
N ALA A 43 -8.34 7.67 -16.19
CA ALA A 43 -8.68 8.88 -15.44
C ALA A 43 -7.44 9.70 -15.06
N MET A 44 -6.30 9.02 -14.88
CA MET A 44 -5.02 9.60 -14.48
C MET A 44 -4.01 9.72 -15.63
N SER A 45 -4.45 9.73 -16.88
CA SER A 45 -3.55 9.83 -18.04
C SER A 45 -2.61 11.04 -17.92
N GLY A 46 -1.30 10.80 -18.05
CA GLY A 46 -0.25 11.82 -17.90
C GLY A 46 0.19 12.09 -16.45
N LEU A 47 -0.41 11.42 -15.46
CA LEU A 47 -0.09 11.54 -14.04
C LEU A 47 0.36 10.20 -13.45
N PRO A 48 1.29 10.18 -12.48
CA PRO A 48 1.74 8.95 -11.82
C PRO A 48 0.63 8.35 -10.96
N VAL A 49 0.43 7.03 -11.10
CA VAL A 49 -0.48 6.24 -10.26
C VAL A 49 0.32 5.21 -9.47
N THR A 50 0.40 5.43 -8.16
CA THR A 50 1.04 4.50 -7.23
C THR A 50 0.05 3.43 -6.77
N VAL A 51 0.28 2.18 -7.15
CA VAL A 51 -0.54 1.02 -6.77
C VAL A 51 0.16 0.24 -5.68
N ARG A 52 -0.43 0.22 -4.48
CA ARG A 52 -0.01 -0.67 -3.40
C ARG A 52 -0.48 -2.09 -3.71
N LEU A 53 0.43 -3.06 -3.63
CA LEU A 53 0.08 -4.47 -3.73
C LEU A 53 -0.75 -4.93 -2.52
N LEU A 54 -1.31 -6.14 -2.59
CA LEU A 54 -2.23 -6.62 -1.55
C LEU A 54 -1.55 -6.56 -0.17
N ASP A 55 -2.27 -5.93 0.75
CA ASP A 55 -1.79 -5.61 2.09
C ASP A 55 -2.62 -6.29 3.19
N PRO A 56 -3.97 -6.34 3.15
CA PRO A 56 -4.75 -6.95 4.23
C PRO A 56 -4.47 -8.46 4.41
N PRO A 57 -4.52 -8.97 5.65
CA PRO A 57 -4.45 -10.40 5.93
C PRO A 57 -5.69 -11.13 5.37
N LEU A 58 -5.54 -12.43 5.11
CA LEU A 58 -6.58 -13.20 4.40
C LEU A 58 -7.89 -13.35 5.19
N HIS A 59 -7.86 -13.33 6.52
CA HIS A 59 -9.06 -13.46 7.34
C HIS A 59 -10.04 -12.29 7.18
N GLU A 60 -9.59 -11.11 6.74
CA GLU A 60 -10.50 -9.98 6.43
C GLU A 60 -11.43 -10.27 5.25
N PHE A 61 -11.10 -11.26 4.40
CA PHE A 61 -11.95 -11.68 3.28
C PHE A 61 -12.86 -12.87 3.63
N LEU A 62 -12.70 -13.45 4.82
CA LEU A 62 -13.50 -14.57 5.30
C LEU A 62 -14.63 -14.07 6.21
N PRO A 63 -15.74 -14.82 6.32
CA PRO A 63 -16.72 -14.56 7.38
C PRO A 63 -16.05 -14.68 8.75
N ARG A 64 -16.60 -13.98 9.75
CA ARG A 64 -16.03 -14.05 11.09
C ARG A 64 -16.22 -15.46 11.69
N VAL A 65 -15.25 -15.89 12.48
CA VAL A 65 -15.27 -17.22 13.12
C VAL A 65 -16.50 -17.37 14.02
N ASP A 66 -16.77 -16.38 14.86
CA ASP A 66 -17.91 -16.37 15.79
C ASP A 66 -19.25 -16.48 15.07
N GLU A 67 -19.41 -15.76 13.95
CA GLU A 67 -20.61 -15.82 13.11
C GLU A 67 -20.88 -17.25 12.59
N LEU A 68 -19.84 -17.90 12.05
CA LEU A 68 -19.95 -19.25 11.51
C LEU A 68 -20.12 -20.32 12.61
N GLU A 69 -19.49 -20.15 13.77
CA GLU A 69 -19.68 -21.04 14.93
C GLU A 69 -21.09 -20.96 15.49
N ILE A 70 -21.64 -19.75 15.64
CA ILE A 70 -23.03 -19.55 16.07
C ILE A 70 -23.97 -20.24 15.07
N LYS A 71 -23.76 -20.01 13.77
CA LYS A 71 -24.58 -20.63 12.73
C LYS A 71 -24.50 -22.16 12.75
N ALA A 72 -23.29 -22.72 12.92
CA ALA A 72 -23.08 -24.15 13.12
C ALA A 72 -23.90 -24.70 14.29
N ALA A 73 -23.90 -23.99 15.43
CA ALA A 73 -24.62 -24.42 16.63
C ALA A 73 -26.14 -24.28 16.51
N THR A 74 -26.65 -23.28 15.77
CA THR A 74 -28.10 -22.99 15.72
C THR A 74 -28.83 -23.63 14.54
N GLY A 75 -28.16 -23.84 13.41
CA GLY A 75 -28.82 -24.26 12.17
C GLY A 75 -28.00 -25.18 11.27
N GLY A 76 -26.79 -25.54 11.68
CA GLY A 76 -25.84 -26.28 10.86
C GLY A 76 -25.22 -25.41 9.75
N LEU A 77 -24.17 -25.94 9.12
CA LEU A 77 -23.44 -25.29 8.04
C LEU A 77 -23.54 -26.10 6.75
N SER A 78 -23.64 -25.40 5.61
CA SER A 78 -23.44 -26.01 4.30
C SER A 78 -22.00 -26.54 4.15
N ALA A 79 -21.75 -27.38 3.14
CA ALA A 79 -20.40 -27.89 2.88
C ALA A 79 -19.40 -26.75 2.58
N GLU A 80 -19.83 -25.70 1.88
CA GLU A 80 -19.01 -24.51 1.61
C GLU A 80 -18.73 -23.73 2.90
N GLU A 81 -19.73 -23.56 3.77
CA GLU A 81 -19.57 -22.85 5.04
C GLU A 81 -18.66 -23.58 6.01
N GLN A 82 -18.65 -24.92 5.99
CA GLN A 82 -17.69 -25.71 6.76
C GLN A 82 -16.25 -25.49 6.28
N GLN A 83 -16.04 -25.37 4.96
CA GLN A 83 -14.73 -25.04 4.41
C GLN A 83 -14.31 -23.62 4.79
N LEU A 84 -15.23 -22.65 4.72
CA LEU A 84 -14.99 -21.27 5.14
C LEU A 84 -14.68 -21.16 6.63
N LEU A 85 -15.38 -21.89 7.50
CA LEU A 85 -15.10 -21.92 8.94
C LEU A 85 -13.69 -22.48 9.21
N LYS A 86 -13.34 -23.59 8.56
CA LYS A 86 -12.00 -24.18 8.67
C LYS A 86 -10.91 -23.20 8.23
N ALA A 87 -11.12 -22.50 7.11
CA ALA A 87 -10.19 -21.48 6.64
C ALA A 87 -10.14 -20.27 7.59
N ALA A 88 -11.28 -19.83 8.12
CA ALA A 88 -11.36 -18.70 9.05
C ALA A 88 -10.56 -19.00 10.32
N HIS A 89 -10.65 -20.20 10.88
CA HIS A 89 -9.80 -20.63 11.99
C HIS A 89 -8.32 -20.68 11.60
N ALA A 90 -7.99 -21.23 10.43
CA ALA A 90 -6.60 -21.38 10.01
C ALA A 90 -5.89 -20.05 9.79
N TRP A 91 -6.62 -19.03 9.30
CA TRP A 91 -6.09 -17.69 9.05
C TRP A 91 -6.36 -16.69 10.18
N ALA A 92 -7.00 -17.12 11.26
CA ALA A 92 -7.23 -16.28 12.43
C ALA A 92 -5.90 -15.95 13.10
N GLU A 93 -5.69 -14.67 13.39
CA GLU A 93 -4.50 -14.18 14.06
C GLU A 93 -4.91 -13.39 15.31
N VAL A 94 -4.10 -13.50 16.37
CA VAL A 94 -4.35 -12.77 17.62
C VAL A 94 -4.18 -11.26 17.41
N ASN A 95 -3.17 -10.86 16.62
CA ASN A 95 -2.88 -9.46 16.31
C ASN A 95 -2.74 -9.25 14.79
N PRO A 96 -3.85 -9.17 14.04
CA PRO A 96 -3.86 -9.05 12.57
C PRO A 96 -2.97 -7.95 12.00
N MET A 97 -2.87 -6.80 12.68
CA MET A 97 -2.06 -5.66 12.25
C MET A 97 -0.57 -6.04 12.08
N LEU A 98 -0.06 -6.94 12.91
CA LEU A 98 1.34 -7.38 12.91
C LEU A 98 1.54 -8.75 12.23
N GLY A 99 0.47 -9.35 11.70
CA GLY A 99 0.42 -10.73 11.25
C GLY A 99 0.88 -10.98 9.81
N THR A 100 0.24 -11.96 9.18
CA THR A 100 0.55 -12.52 7.87
C THR A 100 -0.13 -11.72 6.77
N ARG A 101 0.47 -10.55 6.50
CA ARG A 101 -0.08 -9.55 5.60
C ARG A 101 1.04 -8.88 4.78
N GLY A 102 0.69 -8.00 3.85
CA GLY A 102 1.67 -7.28 3.02
C GLY A 102 2.62 -8.21 2.27
N VAL A 103 3.89 -7.83 2.16
CA VAL A 103 4.90 -8.60 1.42
C VAL A 103 5.07 -10.04 1.95
N ARG A 104 4.84 -10.26 3.25
CA ARG A 104 4.91 -11.58 3.88
C ARG A 104 3.86 -12.52 3.31
N LEU A 105 2.65 -12.01 3.08
CA LEU A 105 1.61 -12.78 2.40
C LEU A 105 2.02 -13.12 0.97
N GLY A 106 2.69 -12.20 0.26
CA GLY A 106 3.27 -12.47 -1.06
C GLY A 106 4.30 -13.61 -1.06
N VAL A 107 5.05 -13.78 0.03
CA VAL A 107 5.98 -14.91 0.22
C VAL A 107 5.22 -16.22 0.45
N ILE A 108 4.20 -16.20 1.32
CA ILE A 108 3.41 -17.39 1.68
C ILE A 108 2.46 -17.82 0.55
N LYS A 109 2.06 -16.90 -0.33
CA LYS A 109 1.18 -17.11 -1.47
C LYS A 109 1.89 -16.76 -2.78
N PRO A 110 2.79 -17.65 -3.28
CA PRO A 110 3.53 -17.41 -4.50
C PRO A 110 2.62 -17.10 -5.68
N GLY A 111 3.03 -16.13 -6.50
CA GLY A 111 2.25 -15.72 -7.68
C GLY A 111 1.20 -14.65 -7.40
N LEU A 112 0.81 -14.39 -6.15
CA LEU A 112 -0.16 -13.35 -5.80
C LEU A 112 0.26 -11.96 -6.32
N TYR A 113 1.47 -11.52 -5.96
CA TYR A 113 1.98 -10.21 -6.40
C TYR A 113 2.26 -10.18 -7.90
N ALA A 114 2.80 -11.26 -8.45
CA ALA A 114 3.01 -11.38 -9.89
C ALA A 114 1.69 -11.24 -10.67
N MET A 115 0.60 -11.86 -10.19
CA MET A 115 -0.71 -11.74 -10.78
C MET A 115 -1.23 -10.29 -10.74
N GLN A 116 -1.12 -9.59 -9.60
CA GLN A 116 -1.55 -8.19 -9.50
C GLN A 116 -0.77 -7.29 -10.46
N VAL A 117 0.55 -7.49 -10.55
CA VAL A 117 1.40 -6.75 -11.49
C VAL A 117 1.03 -7.08 -12.94
N ARG A 118 0.73 -8.35 -13.27
CA ARG A 118 0.24 -8.73 -14.60
C ARG A 118 -1.06 -8.00 -14.93
N ALA A 119 -2.04 -8.00 -14.02
CA ALA A 119 -3.30 -7.27 -14.22
C ALA A 119 -3.06 -5.77 -14.48
N LEU A 120 -2.18 -5.15 -13.69
CA LEU A 120 -1.81 -3.74 -13.82
C LEU A 120 -1.10 -3.44 -15.14
N MET A 121 -0.18 -4.30 -15.58
CA MET A 121 0.56 -4.12 -16.83
C MET A 121 -0.32 -4.35 -18.06
N GLU A 122 -1.26 -5.30 -18.03
CA GLU A 122 -2.24 -5.46 -19.11
C GLU A 122 -3.17 -4.26 -19.22
N ALA A 123 -3.62 -3.73 -18.08
CA ALA A 123 -4.39 -2.51 -18.03
C ALA A 123 -3.61 -1.33 -18.62
N ALA A 124 -2.34 -1.16 -18.24
CA ALA A 124 -1.49 -0.09 -18.76
C ALA A 124 -1.22 -0.25 -20.27
N ASP A 125 -0.99 -1.46 -20.76
CA ASP A 125 -0.83 -1.73 -22.19
C ASP A 125 -2.09 -1.43 -23.00
N GLN A 126 -3.26 -1.83 -22.49
CA GLN A 126 -4.56 -1.52 -23.07
C GLN A 126 -4.78 0.00 -23.17
N VAL A 127 -4.62 0.70 -22.04
CA VAL A 127 -4.86 2.14 -21.93
C VAL A 127 -3.88 2.93 -22.80
N ALA A 128 -2.62 2.51 -22.87
CA ALA A 128 -1.64 3.07 -23.82
C ALA A 128 -2.01 2.77 -25.28
N GLY A 129 -2.60 1.61 -25.58
CA GLY A 129 -3.09 1.25 -26.90
C GLY A 129 -4.29 2.10 -27.36
N GLU A 130 -5.09 2.58 -26.41
CA GLU A 130 -6.19 3.53 -26.61
C GLU A 130 -5.71 4.99 -26.80
N GLY A 131 -4.41 5.26 -26.64
CA GLY A 131 -3.81 6.59 -26.86
C GLY A 131 -3.59 7.43 -25.60
N TYR A 132 -3.84 6.89 -24.41
CA TYR A 132 -3.54 7.54 -23.13
C TYR A 132 -2.07 7.35 -22.72
N GLU A 133 -1.63 8.08 -21.69
CA GLU A 133 -0.26 8.07 -21.18
C GLU A 133 -0.19 7.53 -19.74
N PRO A 134 -0.27 6.21 -19.52
CA PRO A 134 -0.22 5.64 -18.17
C PRO A 134 1.21 5.68 -17.59
N ILE A 135 1.33 6.19 -16.37
CA ILE A 135 2.57 6.20 -15.57
C ILE A 135 2.31 5.40 -14.30
N VAL A 136 3.01 4.27 -14.14
CA VAL A 136 2.74 3.29 -13.09
C VAL A 136 3.85 3.29 -12.06
N GLU A 137 3.49 3.27 -10.79
CA GLU A 137 4.41 3.04 -9.68
C GLU A 137 3.89 1.85 -8.85
N VAL A 138 4.66 0.76 -8.78
CA VAL A 138 4.31 -0.43 -7.99
C VAL A 138 4.90 -0.28 -6.60
N MET A 139 4.07 -0.36 -5.56
CA MET A 139 4.50 -0.19 -4.17
C MET A 139 4.31 -1.46 -3.36
N ILE A 140 5.40 -1.94 -2.79
CA ILE A 140 5.46 -3.14 -1.94
C ILE A 140 5.21 -2.73 -0.47
N PRO A 141 4.13 -3.21 0.18
CA PRO A 141 3.79 -2.88 1.56
C PRO A 141 4.55 -3.74 2.59
N LEU A 142 4.63 -3.22 3.81
CA LEU A 142 5.05 -3.86 5.06
C LEU A 142 6.45 -4.50 5.05
N THR A 143 7.38 -3.92 4.29
CA THR A 143 8.76 -4.40 4.23
C THR A 143 9.49 -4.12 5.52
N VAL A 144 10.40 -5.03 5.89
CA VAL A 144 11.26 -4.86 7.06
C VAL A 144 12.75 -5.04 6.76
N THR A 145 13.11 -5.81 5.74
CA THR A 145 14.51 -6.04 5.28
C THR A 145 14.68 -5.74 3.79
N ASP A 146 15.91 -5.47 3.40
CA ASP A 146 16.30 -5.35 1.99
C ASP A 146 16.14 -6.66 1.23
N ASP A 147 16.48 -7.81 1.82
CA ASP A 147 16.29 -9.13 1.20
C ASP A 147 14.82 -9.40 0.84
N GLU A 148 13.89 -9.04 1.71
CA GLU A 148 12.45 -9.19 1.49
C GLU A 148 11.97 -8.26 0.36
N LEU A 149 12.44 -7.01 0.35
CA LEU A 149 12.15 -6.08 -0.73
C LEU A 149 12.76 -6.52 -2.06
N ALA A 150 13.99 -7.04 -2.05
CA ALA A 150 14.68 -7.54 -3.23
C ALA A 150 13.95 -8.73 -3.85
N LEU A 151 13.52 -9.68 -3.01
CA LEU A 151 12.69 -10.81 -3.42
C LEU A 151 11.39 -10.34 -4.08
N ALA A 152 10.66 -9.45 -3.41
CA ALA A 152 9.39 -8.94 -3.93
C ALA A 152 9.55 -8.11 -5.21
N ARG A 153 10.60 -7.29 -5.29
CA ARG A 153 10.99 -6.59 -6.51
C ARG A 153 11.27 -7.55 -7.66
N GLY A 154 11.96 -8.66 -7.39
CA GLY A 154 12.22 -9.70 -8.39
C GLY A 154 10.95 -10.27 -9.03
N TRP A 155 9.88 -10.44 -8.25
CA TRP A 155 8.58 -10.86 -8.80
C TRP A 155 7.98 -9.83 -9.74
N VAL A 156 8.07 -8.54 -9.39
CA VAL A 156 7.60 -7.44 -10.25
C VAL A 156 8.43 -7.37 -11.52
N GLU A 157 9.76 -7.40 -11.40
CA GLU A 157 10.69 -7.34 -12.53
C GLU A 157 10.54 -8.53 -13.48
N GLY A 158 10.27 -9.74 -12.96
CA GLY A 158 9.98 -10.91 -13.78
C GLY A 158 8.76 -10.70 -14.67
N VAL A 159 7.67 -10.11 -14.13
CA VAL A 159 6.50 -9.75 -14.94
C VAL A 159 6.84 -8.67 -15.95
N LEU A 160 7.60 -7.64 -15.56
CA LEU A 160 8.01 -6.59 -16.49
C LEU A 160 8.86 -7.12 -17.65
N ALA A 161 9.73 -8.10 -17.39
CA ALA A 161 10.52 -8.77 -18.41
C ALA A 161 9.63 -9.54 -19.41
N ASP A 162 8.61 -10.26 -18.93
CA ASP A 162 7.64 -10.94 -19.80
C ASP A 162 6.92 -9.97 -20.73
N PHE A 163 6.45 -8.83 -20.21
CA PHE A 163 5.80 -7.79 -21.01
C PHE A 163 6.80 -7.11 -21.95
N ALA A 164 8.05 -7.00 -21.52
CA ALA A 164 9.11 -6.46 -22.33
C ALA A 164 9.50 -7.34 -23.53
N ALA A 165 9.16 -8.62 -23.53
CA ALA A 165 9.38 -9.52 -24.66
C ALA A 165 8.21 -9.54 -25.67
N ARG A 166 7.01 -9.06 -25.30
CA ARG A 166 5.80 -9.14 -26.15
C ARG A 166 5.85 -8.16 -27.34
N PRO A 167 5.45 -8.60 -28.56
CA PRO A 167 5.24 -7.69 -29.69
C PRO A 167 4.09 -6.72 -29.39
N ARG A 168 4.24 -5.43 -29.74
CA ARG A 168 3.15 -4.43 -29.63
C ARG A 168 2.93 -3.72 -30.96
N THR A 169 1.71 -3.83 -31.46
CA THR A 169 1.14 -2.98 -32.52
C THR A 169 0.09 -2.08 -31.88
N THR A 170 0.06 -0.79 -32.22
CA THR A 170 -1.10 0.06 -31.88
C THR A 170 -2.18 -0.12 -32.93
N ALA A 171 -3.44 0.20 -32.61
CA ALA A 171 -4.51 0.33 -33.59
C ALA A 171 -4.15 1.32 -34.73
N SER A 172 -3.22 2.25 -34.47
CA SER A 172 -2.71 3.23 -35.43
C SER A 172 -1.46 2.81 -36.21
N GLY A 173 -0.97 1.57 -36.06
CA GLY A 173 0.24 1.08 -36.74
C GLY A 173 1.58 1.67 -36.25
N LYS A 174 1.56 2.59 -35.28
CA LYS A 174 2.78 3.13 -34.63
C LYS A 174 3.29 2.19 -33.53
N LYS A 175 4.60 2.21 -33.25
CA LYS A 175 5.18 1.58 -32.05
C LYS A 175 4.62 2.29 -30.81
N ALA A 176 3.84 1.59 -29.99
CA ALA A 176 3.38 2.13 -28.71
C ALA A 176 4.59 2.37 -27.80
N LYS A 177 4.65 3.52 -27.11
CA LYS A 177 5.58 3.68 -26.00
C LYS A 177 5.16 2.74 -24.87
N ARG A 178 6.14 2.12 -24.23
CA ARG A 178 5.88 1.32 -23.03
C ARG A 178 5.50 2.23 -21.86
N PRO A 179 4.55 1.79 -21.01
CA PRO A 179 4.29 2.46 -19.75
C PRO A 179 5.59 2.60 -18.96
N GLN A 180 5.79 3.76 -18.35
CA GLN A 180 6.87 3.93 -17.40
C GLN A 180 6.48 3.23 -16.11
N VAL A 181 7.35 2.36 -15.60
CA VAL A 181 7.12 1.62 -14.35
C VAL A 181 8.27 1.88 -13.41
N THR A 182 7.96 2.27 -12.17
CA THR A 182 8.92 2.33 -11.06
C THR A 182 8.47 1.41 -9.94
N ILE A 183 9.41 0.89 -9.16
CA ILE A 183 9.13 -0.07 -8.09
C ILE A 183 9.65 0.51 -6.78
N GLY A 184 8.77 0.74 -5.83
CA GLY A 184 9.10 1.32 -4.53
C GLY A 184 8.53 0.51 -3.39
N THR A 185 8.71 1.03 -2.18
CA THR A 185 8.23 0.39 -0.96
C THR A 185 7.60 1.38 -0.01
N MET A 186 6.69 0.88 0.82
CA MET A 186 6.19 1.65 1.93
C MET A 186 7.18 1.61 3.11
N ILE A 187 7.48 2.77 3.68
CA ILE A 187 8.21 2.89 4.94
C ILE A 187 7.19 3.08 6.05
N GLU A 188 6.74 1.94 6.59
CA GLU A 188 5.64 1.87 7.57
C GLU A 188 5.98 1.03 8.80
N THR A 189 7.20 0.49 8.86
CA THR A 189 7.73 -0.19 10.04
C THR A 189 8.93 0.56 10.61
N PRO A 190 9.13 0.59 11.94
CA PRO A 190 10.30 1.23 12.54
C PRO A 190 11.62 0.65 12.00
N ARG A 191 11.68 -0.66 11.76
CA ARG A 191 12.87 -1.30 11.19
C ARG A 191 13.17 -0.79 9.78
N ALA A 192 12.16 -0.65 8.92
CA ALA A 192 12.34 -0.09 7.59
C ALA A 192 12.86 1.35 7.63
N ALA A 193 12.34 2.18 8.55
CA ALA A 193 12.86 3.54 8.73
C ALA A 193 14.33 3.55 9.18
N LEU A 194 14.68 2.69 10.14
CA LEU A 194 16.05 2.56 10.63
C LEU A 194 17.01 1.96 9.60
N ARG A 195 16.55 1.12 8.67
CA ARG A 195 17.39 0.49 7.62
C ARG A 195 17.08 1.02 6.22
N ALA A 196 16.60 2.26 6.13
CA ALA A 196 16.18 2.88 4.88
C ALA A 196 17.30 3.01 3.83
N ASP A 197 18.57 3.03 4.25
CA ASP A 197 19.73 2.99 3.36
C ASP A 197 19.85 1.65 2.60
N GLU A 198 19.58 0.53 3.26
CA GLU A 198 19.59 -0.80 2.63
C GLU A 198 18.41 -0.95 1.68
N LEU A 199 17.20 -0.59 2.13
CA LEU A 199 15.99 -0.64 1.32
C LEU A 199 16.08 0.23 0.06
N ALA A 200 16.76 1.37 0.14
CA ALA A 200 16.95 2.28 -0.99
C ALA A 200 17.76 1.67 -2.16
N ALA A 201 18.54 0.61 -1.91
CA ALA A 201 19.22 -0.12 -2.97
C ALA A 201 18.23 -0.83 -3.91
N HIS A 202 17.04 -1.19 -3.40
CA HIS A 202 16.01 -1.94 -4.13
C HIS A 202 14.75 -1.10 -4.42
N ALA A 203 14.65 0.13 -3.92
CA ALA A 203 13.50 1.01 -4.13
C ALA A 203 13.80 2.19 -5.06
N ASP A 204 12.88 2.50 -5.96
CA ASP A 204 12.87 3.70 -6.80
C ASP A 204 12.20 4.89 -6.11
N PHE A 205 11.32 4.61 -5.15
CA PHE A 205 10.70 5.60 -4.28
C PHE A 205 10.34 5.00 -2.91
N PHE A 206 10.21 5.86 -1.91
CA PHE A 206 9.57 5.55 -0.64
C PHE A 206 8.24 6.27 -0.50
N SER A 207 7.25 5.58 0.06
CA SER A 207 6.03 6.20 0.57
C SER A 207 5.93 5.92 2.06
N PHE A 208 5.85 6.94 2.90
CA PHE A 208 5.68 6.77 4.33
C PHE A 208 4.23 6.39 4.65
N GLY A 209 4.04 5.17 5.15
CA GLY A 209 2.76 4.70 5.69
C GLY A 209 2.66 5.11 7.15
N THR A 210 2.40 6.40 7.38
CA THR A 210 2.53 6.99 8.71
C THR A 210 1.50 6.48 9.72
N ASN A 211 0.37 5.94 9.27
CA ASN A 211 -0.61 5.31 10.17
C ASN A 211 0.02 4.07 10.85
N ASP A 212 0.50 3.10 10.08
CA ASP A 212 1.12 1.89 10.61
C ASP A 212 2.45 2.19 11.31
N LEU A 213 3.23 3.16 10.79
CA LEU A 213 4.44 3.62 11.48
C LEU A 213 4.11 4.19 12.86
N THR A 214 3.01 4.95 12.99
CA THR A 214 2.54 5.48 14.28
C THR A 214 2.11 4.35 15.20
N GLN A 215 1.31 3.40 14.70
CA GLN A 215 0.86 2.25 15.48
C GLN A 215 2.04 1.49 16.08
N MET A 216 3.06 1.18 15.26
CA MET A 216 4.22 0.41 15.70
C MET A 216 5.19 1.22 16.58
N THR A 217 5.27 2.54 16.39
CA THR A 217 6.15 3.40 17.20
C THR A 217 5.57 3.66 18.59
N PHE A 218 4.26 3.89 18.67
CA PHE A 218 3.57 4.09 19.97
C PHE A 218 3.21 2.77 20.66
N GLY A 219 3.13 1.66 19.92
CA GLY A 219 2.52 0.43 20.41
C GLY A 219 1.01 0.56 20.56
N PHE A 220 0.37 1.37 19.71
CA PHE A 220 -1.07 1.64 19.74
C PHE A 220 -1.77 0.92 18.59
N SER A 221 -2.72 0.05 18.93
CA SER A 221 -3.71 -0.41 17.96
C SER A 221 -4.75 0.70 17.78
N ARG A 222 -4.80 1.31 16.59
CA ARG A 222 -5.66 2.47 16.32
C ARG A 222 -7.12 2.16 16.67
N ASP A 223 -7.62 1.02 16.19
CA ASP A 223 -9.01 0.59 16.37
C ASP A 223 -9.39 0.42 17.85
N ASP A 224 -8.42 0.06 18.72
CA ASP A 224 -8.65 -0.14 20.14
C ASP A 224 -8.51 1.15 20.96
N VAL A 225 -7.52 1.99 20.63
CA VAL A 225 -7.18 3.16 21.45
C VAL A 225 -8.01 4.40 21.14
N GLU A 226 -8.46 4.57 19.89
CA GLU A 226 -9.07 5.83 19.40
C GLU A 226 -10.35 6.17 20.18
N SER A 227 -11.21 5.19 20.47
CA SER A 227 -12.47 5.41 21.18
C SER A 227 -12.40 5.23 22.71
N ARG A 228 -11.43 4.45 23.20
CA ARG A 228 -11.38 4.05 24.63
C ARG A 228 -10.37 4.85 25.44
N MET A 229 -9.14 4.96 24.93
CA MET A 229 -7.99 5.47 25.68
C MET A 229 -7.66 6.92 25.31
N MET A 230 -7.79 7.28 24.02
CA MET A 230 -7.37 8.58 23.50
C MET A 230 -8.02 9.78 24.23
N PRO A 231 -9.34 9.80 24.51
CA PRO A 231 -9.96 10.93 25.22
C PRO A 231 -9.32 11.21 26.58
N ALA A 232 -9.07 10.16 27.37
CA ALA A 232 -8.47 10.28 28.70
C ALA A 232 -7.01 10.76 28.64
N TYR A 233 -6.24 10.32 27.63
CA TYR A 233 -4.85 10.76 27.46
C TYR A 233 -4.75 12.23 27.06
N LEU A 234 -5.68 12.70 26.23
CA LEU A 234 -5.77 14.11 25.84
C LEU A 234 -6.23 14.98 27.01
N GLU A 235 -7.24 14.56 27.76
CA GLU A 235 -7.74 15.28 28.95
C GLU A 235 -6.68 15.40 30.05
N ALA A 236 -5.93 14.33 30.28
CA ALA A 236 -4.82 14.32 31.24
C ALA A 236 -3.57 15.08 30.75
N GLY A 237 -3.56 15.57 29.51
CA GLY A 237 -2.40 16.25 28.91
C GLY A 237 -1.19 15.35 28.66
N LEU A 238 -1.38 14.03 28.67
CA LEU A 238 -0.32 13.05 28.37
C LEU A 238 0.05 13.08 26.88
N LEU A 239 -0.92 13.43 26.03
CA LEU A 239 -0.73 13.71 24.61
C LEU A 239 -1.28 15.10 24.30
N LYS A 240 -0.54 15.86 23.50
CA LYS A 240 -1.01 17.19 23.05
C LYS A 240 -2.08 17.09 21.97
N ARG A 241 -2.01 16.04 21.15
CA ARG A 241 -2.92 15.72 20.05
C ARG A 241 -3.01 14.22 19.84
N ASN A 242 -4.06 13.79 19.14
CA ASN A 242 -4.18 12.43 18.66
C ASN A 242 -3.07 12.17 17.60
N PRO A 243 -2.13 11.24 17.85
CA PRO A 243 -0.99 11.00 16.96
C PRO A 243 -1.38 10.35 15.63
N PHE A 244 -2.64 9.91 15.47
CA PHE A 244 -3.18 9.40 14.21
C PHE A 244 -3.82 10.49 13.32
N GLU A 245 -4.00 11.69 13.86
CA GLU A 245 -4.54 12.86 13.14
C GLU A 245 -3.44 13.85 12.77
N THR A 246 -2.58 14.19 13.73
CA THR A 246 -1.38 15.01 13.56
C THR A 246 -0.17 14.18 13.93
N ILE A 247 0.81 14.09 13.03
CA ILE A 247 2.00 13.26 13.25
C ILE A 247 2.74 13.71 14.51
N ASP A 248 3.12 12.73 15.34
CA ASP A 248 4.06 12.96 16.42
C ASP A 248 5.42 13.38 15.85
N GLN A 249 5.78 14.65 16.05
CA GLN A 249 6.99 15.21 15.46
C GLN A 249 8.28 14.65 16.06
N THR A 250 8.25 14.21 17.32
CA THR A 250 9.45 13.87 18.11
C THR A 250 9.73 12.38 18.24
N GLY A 251 8.79 11.52 17.86
CA GLY A 251 9.01 10.07 17.77
C GLY A 251 8.84 9.60 16.33
N VAL A 252 7.60 9.58 15.83
CA VAL A 252 7.31 9.12 14.45
C VAL A 252 7.98 10.01 13.41
N GLY A 253 7.98 11.32 13.63
CA GLY A 253 8.66 12.31 12.80
C GLY A 253 10.16 12.08 12.70
N GLU A 254 10.83 11.72 13.80
CA GLU A 254 12.26 11.38 13.79
C GLU A 254 12.53 10.15 12.92
N LEU A 255 11.67 9.13 12.94
CA LEU A 255 11.79 7.98 12.05
C LEU A 255 11.66 8.37 10.57
N VAL A 256 10.72 9.27 10.25
CA VAL A 256 10.57 9.82 8.89
C VAL A 256 11.83 10.55 8.45
N GLU A 257 12.39 11.42 9.30
CA GLU A 257 13.61 12.17 9.01
C GLU A 257 14.83 11.25 8.83
N ILE A 258 14.99 10.26 9.72
CA ILE A 258 16.06 9.26 9.64
C ILE A 258 15.97 8.51 8.31
N ALA A 259 14.79 8.02 7.97
CA ALA A 259 14.57 7.26 6.75
C ALA A 259 14.80 8.09 5.49
N ALA A 260 14.29 9.32 5.44
CA ALA A 260 14.48 10.24 4.32
C ALA A 260 15.98 10.54 4.10
N LYS A 261 16.71 10.82 5.18
CA LYS A 261 18.15 11.10 5.15
C LYS A 261 18.96 9.87 4.73
N ARG A 262 18.70 8.71 5.31
CA ARG A 262 19.42 7.45 4.99
C ARG A 262 19.12 7.00 3.56
N GLY A 263 17.86 7.01 3.15
CA GLY A 263 17.44 6.66 1.80
C GLY A 263 18.10 7.54 0.74
N ARG A 264 18.11 8.87 0.93
CA ARG A 264 18.79 9.78 -0.02
C ARG A 264 20.31 9.76 0.06
N LYS A 265 20.89 9.38 1.20
CA LYS A 265 22.33 9.12 1.30
C LYS A 265 22.73 7.93 0.42
N ALA A 266 21.92 6.87 0.39
CA ALA A 266 22.14 5.71 -0.46
C ALA A 266 21.78 5.98 -1.94
N LYS A 267 20.66 6.66 -2.20
CA LYS A 267 20.16 6.97 -3.54
C LYS A 267 19.71 8.43 -3.63
N ARG A 268 20.61 9.30 -4.10
CA ARG A 268 20.42 10.78 -4.10
C ARG A 268 19.13 11.27 -4.77
N LYS A 269 18.64 10.56 -5.78
CA LYS A 269 17.41 10.90 -6.53
C LYS A 269 16.19 10.07 -6.09
N LEU A 270 16.24 9.44 -4.92
CA LEU A 270 15.12 8.67 -4.37
C LEU A 270 13.93 9.61 -4.14
N LYS A 271 12.81 9.32 -4.81
CA LYS A 271 11.54 10.02 -4.61
C LYS A 271 10.97 9.61 -3.25
N LEU A 272 10.59 10.57 -2.44
CA LEU A 272 10.03 10.38 -1.10
C LEU A 272 8.65 11.01 -1.05
N GLY A 273 7.65 10.30 -0.54
CA GLY A 273 6.37 10.92 -0.21
C GLY A 273 5.71 10.23 0.95
N VAL A 274 4.52 10.69 1.32
CA VAL A 274 3.74 10.16 2.43
C VAL A 274 2.31 9.94 1.97
N CYS A 275 1.67 8.89 2.46
CA CYS A 275 0.25 8.64 2.27
C CYS A 275 -0.46 8.46 3.61
N GLY A 276 -1.78 8.65 3.59
CA GLY A 276 -2.65 8.47 4.75
C GLY A 276 -3.20 9.79 5.30
N GLU A 277 -3.71 9.73 6.53
CA GLU A 277 -4.40 10.83 7.21
C GLU A 277 -3.50 12.06 7.35
N HIS A 278 -2.25 11.84 7.78
CA HIS A 278 -1.27 12.91 8.00
C HIS A 278 -0.91 13.67 6.71
N GLY A 279 -1.07 13.04 5.53
CA GLY A 279 -0.80 13.69 4.24
C GLY A 279 -1.74 14.88 3.94
N GLY A 280 -2.84 15.02 4.67
CA GLY A 280 -3.77 16.15 4.57
C GLY A 280 -3.82 17.04 5.81
N ASP A 281 -2.93 16.85 6.79
CA ASP A 281 -2.87 17.63 8.03
C ASP A 281 -1.81 18.75 7.90
N PRO A 282 -2.17 20.04 8.05
CA PRO A 282 -1.24 21.13 7.81
C PRO A 282 0.06 21.09 8.63
N GLU A 283 -0.02 20.68 9.89
CA GLU A 283 1.15 20.61 10.77
C GLU A 283 2.09 19.46 10.35
N SER A 284 1.50 18.30 10.06
CA SER A 284 2.23 17.14 9.54
C SER A 284 2.91 17.46 8.20
N ILE A 285 2.23 18.15 7.28
CA ILE A 285 2.80 18.60 6.00
C ILE A 285 4.01 19.49 6.23
N GLY A 286 3.98 20.37 7.24
CA GLY A 286 5.13 21.19 7.62
C GLY A 286 6.34 20.34 8.02
N LEU A 287 6.14 19.25 8.77
CA LEU A 287 7.21 18.31 9.09
C LEU A 287 7.73 17.58 7.85
N PHE A 288 6.85 17.06 7.01
CA PHE A 288 7.22 16.35 5.79
C PHE A 288 8.03 17.22 4.83
N TYR A 289 7.67 18.50 4.70
CA TYR A 289 8.44 19.47 3.95
C TYR A 289 9.86 19.65 4.52
N ARG A 290 10.01 19.82 5.83
CA ARG A 290 11.32 19.94 6.50
C ARG A 290 12.17 18.67 6.37
N ALA A 291 11.54 17.50 6.47
CA ALA A 291 12.17 16.21 6.22
C ALA A 291 12.58 16.01 4.74
N GLY A 292 12.11 16.91 3.86
CA GLY A 292 12.48 16.97 2.46
C GLY A 292 11.66 16.05 1.55
N LEU A 293 10.47 15.60 1.95
CA LEU A 293 9.61 14.78 1.09
C LEU A 293 9.22 15.55 -0.18
N ASP A 294 9.07 14.82 -1.29
CA ASP A 294 8.76 15.36 -2.62
C ASP A 294 7.25 15.56 -2.83
N TYR A 295 6.41 14.78 -2.13
CA TYR A 295 4.96 14.90 -2.23
C TYR A 295 4.22 14.43 -0.97
N VAL A 296 2.97 14.85 -0.85
CA VAL A 296 1.99 14.34 0.12
C VAL A 296 0.79 13.79 -0.64
N SER A 297 0.21 12.70 -0.15
CA SER A 297 -0.97 12.05 -0.72
C SER A 297 -2.05 11.91 0.34
N CYS A 298 -3.26 12.40 0.03
CA CYS A 298 -4.39 12.44 0.96
C CYS A 298 -5.72 12.16 0.24
N SER A 299 -6.80 12.01 1.01
CA SER A 299 -8.13 11.79 0.45
C SER A 299 -8.57 12.97 -0.44
N PRO A 300 -9.43 12.73 -1.47
CA PRO A 300 -9.76 13.75 -2.47
C PRO A 300 -10.22 15.09 -1.90
N TYR A 301 -11.04 15.05 -0.84
CA TYR A 301 -11.58 16.25 -0.19
C TYR A 301 -10.53 17.07 0.58
N ARG A 302 -9.41 16.45 0.98
CA ARG A 302 -8.31 17.13 1.68
C ARG A 302 -7.27 17.72 0.73
N ILE A 303 -7.34 17.44 -0.58
CA ILE A 303 -6.39 17.96 -1.58
C ILE A 303 -6.27 19.50 -1.53
N PRO A 304 -7.35 20.30 -1.48
CA PRO A 304 -7.23 21.76 -1.40
C PRO A 304 -6.49 22.23 -0.14
N ILE A 305 -6.75 21.58 1.00
CA ILE A 305 -6.10 21.87 2.28
C ILE A 305 -4.61 21.52 2.19
N ALA A 306 -4.28 20.34 1.67
CA ALA A 306 -2.90 19.90 1.53
C ALA A 306 -2.08 20.83 0.63
N ARG A 307 -2.67 21.30 -0.49
CA ARG A 307 -2.04 22.27 -1.38
C ARG A 307 -1.76 23.61 -0.70
N LEU A 308 -2.73 24.13 0.07
CA LEU A 308 -2.56 25.37 0.82
C LEU A 308 -1.48 25.23 1.89
N ALA A 309 -1.54 24.16 2.68
CA ALA A 309 -0.56 23.88 3.73
C ALA A 309 0.86 23.71 3.17
N ALA A 310 1.02 23.00 2.05
CA ALA A 310 2.31 22.85 1.38
C ALA A 310 2.87 24.21 0.91
N ALA A 311 2.03 25.06 0.32
CA ALA A 311 2.44 26.42 -0.08
C ALA A 311 2.86 27.26 1.14
N GLN A 312 2.10 27.20 2.23
CA GLN A 312 2.44 27.90 3.48
C GLN A 312 3.74 27.39 4.10
N ALA A 313 4.00 26.08 4.07
CA ALA A 313 5.24 25.49 4.57
C ALA A 313 6.46 25.97 3.77
N ILE A 314 6.33 26.09 2.43
CA ILE A 314 7.39 26.64 1.57
C ILE A 314 7.61 28.13 1.84
N ILE A 315 6.55 28.93 1.92
CA ILE A 315 6.65 30.38 2.15
C ILE A 315 7.21 30.68 3.55
N GLY A 316 6.74 29.98 4.58
CA GLY A 316 7.22 30.14 5.96
C GLY A 316 8.62 29.58 6.19
N GLY A 317 9.04 28.58 5.39
CA GLY A 317 10.39 28.01 5.43
C GLY A 317 11.43 28.82 4.65
N ALA A 318 11.00 29.61 3.65
CA ALA A 318 11.84 30.62 3.03
C ALA A 318 12.12 31.71 4.08
N LYS A 319 13.36 31.81 4.56
CA LYS A 319 13.78 32.98 5.34
C LYS A 319 13.38 34.22 4.54
N SER A 320 12.66 35.13 5.18
CA SER A 320 12.26 36.41 4.62
C SER A 320 13.51 37.16 4.15
N GLU A 321 13.87 37.04 2.88
CA GLU A 321 14.75 37.98 2.19
C GLU A 321 13.91 39.22 1.84
N THR A 322 13.36 39.87 2.86
CA THR A 322 12.97 41.27 2.72
C THR A 322 14.27 42.08 2.79
N LYS A 323 14.71 42.56 1.64
CA LYS A 323 15.63 43.70 1.54
C LYS A 323 15.02 44.95 2.15
#